data_AF-A0A9W8JCQ7-F1
#
_entry.id   AF-A0A9W8JCQ7-F1
#
_cell.length_a   1.000
_cell.length_b   1.000
_cell.length_c   1.000
_cell.angle_alpha   90.00
_cell.angle_beta   90.00
_cell.angle_gamma   90.00
#
_symmetry.space_group_name_H-M   'P 1'
#
loop_
_entity.id
_entity.type
_entity.pdbx_description
1 polymer ?
#
loop_
_entity_poly.entity_id
_entity_poly.type
_entity_poly.pdbx_seq_one_letter_code
_entity_poly.pdbx_strand_id
1 'polypeptide(L)'
;MPGDDLVFWTSKPDSVFRTIVVRPHECGRMLSYLVHPDTPARVVYDYVVALKDRFHDRNNAILANPARLGHDAFEKIAITAGIVETLFRIAKDGRKEMERVFTSYFALEGLWNLILNGTPPERKVLMEVFINEHDVVEFCLQAPTSKARKYAPRYYSMYQENAVWAILELVLVHPIPEQEHYNKLIKHDPEILDLILSCAKMRRPAWYAQLEVNARMTEALTLMLNFSSEMVPGLGLCGVDDDELRKRLDKKWEGLMEGVNLLVSRPRWLKMVRDVWTHIEEENLDEIHRFLKRAQEDYYAMEPYKDKDFYNVAVHRGACRIATLRLVVTLTFLSDLPNNKITDTDLLNLLPITHSACQIVKKEDDVRGGQGTLKDLAEIVERKHLTFYKCGRTDRTVVLSSKEEEELLEIHDEVLTGPIAHLRLLISLAKRGLFEKVAQHEGEWEGLDVSGGIGALRKKILSDKDIYRCLVLSLKRLSDRREDGNRQFRTQRHLEEARFQYWGAAQLAAALIEFDEVTNGKYTSDAASLKGKASKELVLSLGNAAEMALGQEYWDRALVFAAGAVKVAEDHGMVDTSGRAVKPEEDVIGEAVHEKNKRRVERAKAGIQVKRV
;
A
#
# COMPACT_ATOMS: atom_id res chain seq x y z
N MET A 1 2.03 -37.18 -32.85
CA MET A 1 0.67 -37.47 -32.34
C MET A 1 -0.10 -38.26 -33.39
N PRO A 2 -0.98 -39.19 -33.01
CA PRO A 2 -1.88 -39.87 -33.95
C PRO A 2 -2.79 -38.84 -34.66
N GLY A 3 -3.11 -39.06 -35.94
CA GLY A 3 -3.84 -38.10 -36.77
C GLY A 3 -5.25 -37.72 -36.26
N ASP A 4 -5.90 -38.61 -35.51
CA ASP A 4 -7.23 -38.38 -34.93
C ASP A 4 -7.21 -37.32 -33.80
N ASP A 5 -6.08 -37.16 -33.12
CA ASP A 5 -5.91 -36.16 -32.06
C ASP A 5 -5.87 -34.75 -32.64
N LEU A 6 -5.27 -34.59 -33.82
CA LEU A 6 -5.17 -33.29 -34.48
C LEU A 6 -6.56 -32.73 -34.81
N VAL A 7 -7.48 -33.58 -35.26
CA VAL A 7 -8.86 -33.19 -35.60
C VAL A 7 -9.63 -32.74 -34.35
N PHE A 8 -9.45 -33.44 -33.23
CA PHE A 8 -10.09 -33.07 -31.96
C PHE A 8 -9.59 -31.69 -31.47
N TRP A 9 -8.28 -31.44 -31.48
CA TRP A 9 -7.72 -30.17 -31.00
C TRP A 9 -7.90 -29.00 -31.99
N THR A 10 -8.21 -29.26 -33.26
CA THR A 10 -8.62 -28.22 -34.22
C THR A 10 -10.10 -27.83 -34.11
N SER A 11 -10.88 -28.50 -33.24
CA SER A 11 -12.28 -28.15 -32.96
C SER A 11 -12.39 -26.83 -32.17
N LYS A 12 -13.59 -26.22 -32.16
CA LYS A 12 -13.83 -24.98 -31.40
C LYS A 12 -13.56 -25.20 -29.90
N PRO A 13 -12.74 -24.35 -29.23
CA PRO A 13 -12.34 -24.53 -27.83
C PRO A 13 -13.51 -24.79 -26.86
N ASP A 14 -14.65 -24.11 -27.04
CA ASP A 14 -15.84 -24.32 -26.20
C ASP A 14 -16.37 -25.76 -26.21
N SER A 15 -16.29 -26.43 -27.36
CA SER A 15 -16.74 -27.82 -27.49
C SER A 15 -15.79 -28.76 -26.75
N VAL A 16 -14.49 -28.44 -26.76
CA VAL A 16 -13.46 -29.18 -26.03
C VAL A 16 -13.62 -28.99 -24.53
N PHE A 17 -13.87 -27.77 -24.05
CA PHE A 17 -14.11 -27.51 -22.62
C PHE A 17 -15.33 -28.26 -22.08
N ARG A 18 -16.42 -28.33 -22.84
CA ARG A 18 -17.59 -29.16 -22.49
C ARG A 18 -17.25 -30.64 -22.45
N THR A 19 -16.43 -31.10 -23.38
CA THR A 19 -15.97 -32.49 -23.42
C THR A 19 -15.09 -32.81 -22.22
N ILE A 20 -14.19 -31.91 -21.81
CA ILE A 20 -13.33 -32.08 -20.64
C ILE A 20 -14.13 -32.28 -19.35
N VAL A 21 -15.24 -31.56 -19.17
CA VAL A 21 -16.11 -31.76 -18.00
C VAL A 21 -16.67 -33.18 -17.93
N VAL A 22 -16.93 -33.81 -19.09
CA VAL A 22 -17.44 -35.19 -19.18
C VAL A 22 -16.31 -36.23 -19.23
N ARG A 23 -15.13 -35.85 -19.73
CA ARG A 23 -13.94 -36.69 -19.91
C ARG A 23 -12.70 -35.98 -19.35
N PRO A 24 -12.49 -35.96 -18.02
CA PRO A 24 -11.45 -35.15 -17.39
C PRO A 24 -10.02 -35.44 -17.87
N HIS A 25 -9.73 -36.68 -18.25
CA HIS A 25 -8.41 -37.09 -18.76
C HIS A 25 -8.02 -36.39 -20.08
N GLU A 26 -8.99 -35.87 -20.84
CA GLU A 26 -8.71 -35.08 -22.05
C GLU A 26 -8.08 -33.73 -21.72
N CYS A 27 -8.24 -33.22 -20.49
CA CYS A 27 -7.63 -31.96 -20.09
C CYS A 27 -6.10 -32.04 -20.14
N GLY A 28 -5.49 -33.08 -19.54
CA GLY A 28 -4.03 -33.26 -19.56
C GLY A 28 -3.47 -33.38 -20.98
N ARG A 29 -4.24 -33.99 -21.91
CA ARG A 29 -3.86 -34.10 -23.33
C ARG A 29 -3.90 -32.75 -24.02
N MET A 30 -4.96 -31.95 -23.79
CA MET A 30 -5.07 -30.57 -24.27
C MET A 30 -3.87 -29.74 -23.80
N LEU A 31 -3.57 -29.79 -22.50
CA LEU A 31 -2.49 -28.99 -21.91
C LEU A 31 -1.12 -29.40 -22.47
N SER A 32 -0.86 -30.70 -22.58
CA SER A 32 0.35 -31.23 -23.22
C SER A 32 0.47 -30.79 -24.67
N TYR A 33 -0.65 -30.73 -25.41
CA TYR A 33 -0.70 -30.22 -26.78
C TYR A 33 -0.33 -28.74 -26.84
N LEU A 34 -0.86 -27.89 -25.95
CA LEU A 34 -0.62 -26.44 -25.97
C LEU A 34 0.85 -26.06 -25.72
N VAL A 35 1.58 -26.87 -24.94
CA VAL A 35 3.02 -26.62 -24.66
C VAL A 35 3.96 -27.35 -25.62
N HIS A 36 3.44 -28.16 -26.56
CA HIS A 36 4.28 -28.92 -27.47
C HIS A 36 4.98 -27.97 -28.48
N PRO A 37 6.29 -28.12 -28.73
CA PRO A 37 7.05 -27.21 -29.60
C PRO A 37 6.47 -27.07 -31.02
N ASP A 38 5.93 -28.16 -31.55
CA ASP A 38 5.38 -28.25 -32.91
C ASP A 38 3.92 -27.81 -33.04
N THR A 39 3.27 -27.41 -31.94
CA THR A 39 1.89 -26.94 -32.00
C THR A 39 1.82 -25.59 -32.72
N PRO A 40 0.94 -25.44 -33.74
CA PRO A 40 0.82 -24.19 -34.47
C PRO A 40 0.48 -23.02 -33.54
N ALA A 41 1.22 -21.91 -33.65
CA ALA A 41 1.08 -20.75 -32.76
C ALA A 41 -0.37 -20.22 -32.71
N ARG A 42 -1.04 -20.20 -33.86
CA ARG A 42 -2.46 -19.83 -33.97
C ARG A 42 -3.39 -20.70 -33.12
N VAL A 43 -3.15 -22.00 -33.08
CA VAL A 43 -3.98 -22.93 -32.28
C VAL A 43 -3.74 -22.70 -30.80
N VAL A 44 -2.49 -22.51 -30.37
CA VAL A 44 -2.20 -22.15 -28.97
C VAL A 44 -2.91 -20.85 -28.59
N TYR A 45 -2.82 -19.83 -29.45
CA TYR A 45 -3.50 -18.55 -29.27
C TYR A 45 -5.01 -18.73 -29.09
N ASP A 46 -5.69 -19.44 -30.00
CA ASP A 46 -7.15 -19.58 -29.98
C ASP A 46 -7.64 -20.29 -28.70
N TYR A 47 -6.89 -21.29 -28.21
CA TYR A 47 -7.21 -21.97 -26.95
C TYR A 47 -6.93 -21.13 -25.71
N VAL A 48 -5.81 -20.41 -25.68
CA VAL A 48 -5.47 -19.56 -24.54
C VAL A 48 -6.44 -18.39 -24.41
N VAL A 49 -6.84 -17.78 -25.54
CA VAL A 49 -7.91 -16.77 -25.57
C VAL A 49 -9.21 -17.37 -25.03
N ALA A 50 -9.60 -18.56 -25.49
CA ALA A 50 -10.83 -19.19 -25.01
C ALA A 50 -10.79 -19.56 -23.52
N LEU A 51 -9.63 -19.99 -23.00
CA LEU A 51 -9.43 -20.20 -21.56
C LEU A 51 -9.57 -18.89 -20.78
N LYS A 52 -8.89 -17.84 -21.24
CA LYS A 52 -8.95 -16.50 -20.63
C LYS A 52 -10.36 -15.93 -20.64
N ASP A 53 -11.08 -16.02 -21.76
CA ASP A 53 -12.46 -15.54 -21.88
C ASP A 53 -13.39 -16.37 -21.01
N ARG A 54 -13.22 -17.70 -20.94
CA ARG A 54 -13.97 -18.55 -20.02
C ARG A 54 -13.77 -18.13 -18.56
N PHE A 55 -12.53 -17.94 -18.12
CA PHE A 55 -12.25 -17.53 -16.74
C PHE A 55 -12.77 -16.11 -16.46
N HIS A 56 -12.68 -15.21 -17.43
CA HIS A 56 -13.24 -13.86 -17.33
C HIS A 56 -14.77 -13.85 -17.28
N ASP A 57 -15.44 -14.64 -18.11
CA ASP A 57 -16.91 -14.79 -18.07
C ASP A 57 -17.36 -15.41 -16.75
N ARG A 58 -16.57 -16.35 -16.22
CA ARG A 58 -16.79 -16.87 -14.86
C ARG A 58 -16.64 -15.79 -13.81
N ASN A 59 -15.58 -14.98 -13.91
CA ASN A 59 -15.35 -13.83 -13.05
C ASN A 59 -16.56 -12.87 -13.11
N ASN A 60 -17.07 -12.53 -14.29
CA ASN A 60 -18.27 -11.71 -14.46
C ASN A 60 -19.54 -12.36 -13.92
N ALA A 61 -19.68 -13.69 -14.05
CA ALA A 61 -20.81 -14.42 -13.49
C ALA A 61 -20.80 -14.44 -11.96
N ILE A 62 -19.61 -14.45 -11.34
CA ILE A 62 -19.42 -14.30 -9.89
C ILE A 62 -19.73 -12.85 -9.47
N LEU A 63 -19.33 -11.83 -10.26
CA LEU A 63 -19.73 -10.43 -10.01
C LEU A 63 -21.25 -10.29 -9.93
N ALA A 64 -21.95 -10.93 -10.86
CA ALA A 64 -23.41 -10.88 -10.91
C ALA A 64 -24.08 -11.73 -9.81
N ASN A 65 -23.40 -12.78 -9.32
CA ASN A 65 -23.90 -13.67 -8.27
C ASN A 65 -22.75 -14.24 -7.42
N PRO A 66 -22.45 -13.61 -6.27
CA PRO A 66 -21.42 -14.05 -5.33
C PRO A 66 -21.52 -15.51 -4.87
N ALA A 67 -22.72 -16.10 -4.87
CA ALA A 67 -22.92 -17.52 -4.50
C ALA A 67 -22.26 -18.52 -5.48
N ARG A 68 -21.74 -18.03 -6.61
CA ARG A 68 -20.99 -18.81 -7.59
C ARG A 68 -19.48 -18.81 -7.33
N LEU A 69 -18.99 -18.16 -6.27
CA LEU A 69 -17.55 -18.13 -6.00
C LEU A 69 -17.01 -19.54 -5.67
N GLY A 70 -15.78 -19.78 -6.09
CA GLY A 70 -15.11 -21.05 -6.02
C GLY A 70 -14.91 -21.67 -7.39
N HIS A 71 -13.82 -22.43 -7.53
CA HIS A 71 -13.51 -23.06 -8.80
C HIS A 71 -14.60 -24.07 -9.20
N ASP A 72 -15.06 -23.93 -10.45
CA ASP A 72 -16.07 -24.82 -11.01
C ASP A 72 -15.50 -26.19 -11.41
N ALA A 73 -16.37 -27.08 -11.88
CA ALA A 73 -15.96 -28.43 -12.27
C ALA A 73 -14.83 -28.43 -13.31
N PHE A 74 -14.89 -27.53 -14.31
CA PHE A 74 -13.84 -27.43 -15.31
C PHE A 74 -12.54 -26.88 -14.71
N GLU A 75 -12.62 -25.80 -13.93
CA GLU A 75 -11.45 -25.16 -13.31
C GLU A 75 -10.73 -26.13 -12.37
N LYS A 76 -11.47 -26.91 -11.56
CA LYS A 76 -10.91 -27.95 -10.69
C LYS A 76 -10.21 -29.06 -11.48
N ILE A 77 -10.81 -29.51 -12.57
CA ILE A 77 -10.20 -30.49 -13.49
C ILE A 77 -8.92 -29.90 -14.10
N ALA A 78 -8.99 -28.66 -14.58
CA ALA A 78 -7.87 -27.98 -15.23
C ALA A 78 -6.69 -27.74 -14.27
N ILE A 79 -6.97 -27.29 -13.04
CA ILE A 79 -5.97 -27.11 -11.97
C ILE A 79 -5.28 -28.45 -11.68
N THR A 80 -6.06 -29.51 -11.44
CA THR A 80 -5.52 -30.85 -11.18
C THR A 80 -4.70 -31.38 -12.36
N ALA A 81 -5.06 -31.01 -13.59
CA ALA A 81 -4.36 -31.41 -14.81
C ALA A 81 -3.11 -30.57 -15.11
N GLY A 82 -2.78 -29.56 -14.31
CA GLY A 82 -1.59 -28.72 -14.49
C GLY A 82 -1.80 -27.50 -15.40
N ILE A 83 -3.00 -26.92 -15.44
CA ILE A 83 -3.26 -25.67 -16.21
C ILE A 83 -2.37 -24.52 -15.74
N VAL A 84 -2.06 -24.45 -14.44
CA VAL A 84 -1.23 -23.40 -13.86
C VAL A 84 0.17 -23.46 -14.45
N GLU A 85 0.85 -24.61 -14.34
CA GLU A 85 2.17 -24.85 -14.94
C GLU A 85 2.13 -24.61 -16.46
N THR A 86 1.07 -25.08 -17.13
CA THR A 86 0.92 -24.93 -18.58
C THR A 86 0.86 -23.47 -19.01
N LEU A 87 0.00 -22.67 -18.37
CA LEU A 87 -0.12 -21.25 -18.68
C LEU A 87 1.15 -20.49 -18.31
N PHE A 88 1.86 -20.86 -17.24
CA PHE A 88 3.18 -20.30 -16.93
C PHE A 88 4.21 -20.62 -18.01
N ARG A 89 4.26 -21.87 -18.49
CA ARG A 89 5.18 -22.27 -19.57
C ARG A 89 4.89 -21.53 -20.87
N ILE A 90 3.61 -21.34 -21.19
CA ILE A 90 3.17 -20.55 -22.36
C ILE A 90 3.56 -19.09 -22.17
N ALA A 91 3.33 -18.52 -21.00
CA ALA A 91 3.68 -17.13 -20.71
C ALA A 91 5.21 -16.91 -20.72
N LYS A 92 5.99 -17.92 -20.29
CA LYS A 92 7.47 -17.96 -20.33
C LYS A 92 8.04 -18.22 -21.72
N ASP A 93 7.21 -18.48 -22.73
CA ASP A 93 7.67 -18.73 -24.09
C ASP A 93 8.31 -17.46 -24.69
N GLY A 94 9.64 -17.34 -24.58
CA GLY A 94 10.42 -16.18 -25.02
C GLY A 94 10.48 -15.97 -26.55
N ARG A 95 9.68 -16.72 -27.32
CA ARG A 95 9.56 -16.56 -28.77
C ARG A 95 8.82 -15.27 -29.12
N LYS A 96 9.30 -14.58 -30.15
CA LYS A 96 8.97 -13.17 -30.44
C LYS A 96 7.89 -12.97 -31.51
N GLU A 97 7.23 -14.04 -31.91
CA GLU A 97 6.13 -14.00 -32.88
C GLU A 97 4.93 -13.27 -32.27
N MET A 98 4.25 -12.42 -33.04
CA MET A 98 3.16 -11.59 -32.54
C MET A 98 2.07 -12.42 -31.86
N GLU A 99 1.66 -13.54 -32.47
CA GLU A 99 0.67 -14.46 -31.92
C GLU A 99 1.11 -15.03 -30.57
N ARG A 100 2.40 -15.34 -30.39
CA ARG A 100 2.94 -15.87 -29.12
C ARG A 100 3.03 -14.81 -28.04
N VAL A 101 3.32 -13.55 -28.39
CA VAL A 101 3.28 -12.43 -27.44
C VAL A 101 1.86 -12.25 -26.89
N PHE A 102 0.86 -12.26 -27.77
CA PHE A 102 -0.54 -12.19 -27.32
C PHE A 102 -0.95 -13.42 -26.50
N THR A 103 -0.52 -14.61 -26.93
CA THR A 103 -0.78 -15.84 -26.18
C THR A 103 -0.20 -15.75 -24.77
N SER A 104 1.01 -15.20 -24.61
CA SER A 104 1.63 -15.00 -23.29
C SER A 104 0.85 -14.01 -22.42
N TYR A 105 0.39 -12.90 -23.02
CA TYR A 105 -0.50 -11.93 -22.35
C TYR A 105 -1.80 -12.58 -21.86
N PHE A 106 -2.50 -13.28 -22.74
CA PHE A 106 -3.76 -13.93 -22.39
C PHE A 106 -3.58 -15.10 -21.42
N ALA A 107 -2.43 -15.77 -21.41
CA ALA A 107 -2.12 -16.80 -20.43
C ALA A 107 -2.05 -16.21 -19.01
N LEU A 108 -1.37 -15.08 -18.82
CA LEU A 108 -1.33 -14.40 -17.52
C LEU A 108 -2.70 -13.82 -17.12
N GLU A 109 -3.42 -13.20 -18.06
CA GLU A 109 -4.77 -12.71 -17.79
C GLU A 109 -5.70 -13.86 -17.39
N GLY A 110 -5.54 -15.04 -18.02
CA GLY A 110 -6.22 -16.26 -17.63
C GLY A 110 -5.85 -16.72 -16.21
N LEU A 111 -4.55 -16.73 -15.87
CA LEU A 111 -4.08 -17.07 -14.53
C LEU A 111 -4.63 -16.11 -13.46
N TRP A 112 -4.63 -14.80 -13.74
CA TRP A 112 -5.21 -13.79 -12.85
C TRP A 112 -6.71 -14.02 -12.62
N ASN A 113 -7.49 -14.22 -13.69
CA ASN A 113 -8.91 -14.54 -13.55
C ASN A 113 -9.14 -15.86 -12.79
N LEU A 114 -8.27 -16.85 -12.97
CA LEU A 114 -8.34 -18.13 -12.25
C LEU A 114 -8.11 -17.96 -10.73
N ILE A 115 -7.20 -17.07 -10.32
CA ILE A 115 -7.03 -16.68 -8.91
C ILE A 115 -8.32 -16.01 -8.41
N LEU A 116 -8.85 -15.04 -9.15
CA LEU A 116 -10.07 -14.31 -8.76
C LEU A 116 -11.31 -15.22 -8.62
N ASN A 117 -11.39 -16.30 -9.39
CA ASN A 117 -12.52 -17.24 -9.35
C ASN A 117 -12.49 -18.19 -8.14
N GLY A 118 -11.36 -18.36 -7.46
CA GLY A 118 -11.22 -19.28 -6.33
C GLY A 118 -11.83 -18.74 -5.03
N THR A 119 -12.25 -19.64 -4.14
CA THR A 119 -12.50 -19.33 -2.71
C THR A 119 -11.19 -18.99 -1.99
N PRO A 120 -11.22 -18.36 -0.80
CA PRO A 120 -9.98 -18.06 -0.07
C PRO A 120 -9.06 -19.26 0.19
N PRO A 121 -9.55 -20.46 0.59
CA PRO A 121 -8.72 -21.66 0.66
C PRO A 121 -8.11 -22.07 -0.70
N GLU A 122 -8.90 -22.03 -1.78
CA GLU A 122 -8.43 -22.35 -3.13
C GLU A 122 -7.38 -21.34 -3.63
N ARG A 123 -7.56 -20.04 -3.33
CA ARG A 123 -6.60 -18.97 -3.62
C ARG A 123 -5.30 -19.18 -2.87
N LYS A 124 -5.34 -19.57 -1.60
CA LYS A 124 -4.15 -19.88 -0.80
C LYS A 124 -3.35 -21.03 -1.41
N VAL A 125 -4.03 -22.11 -1.84
CA VAL A 125 -3.36 -23.24 -2.52
C VAL A 125 -2.73 -22.80 -3.84
N LEU A 126 -3.46 -22.03 -4.66
CA LEU A 126 -2.89 -21.47 -5.88
C LEU A 126 -1.70 -20.56 -5.57
N MET A 127 -1.78 -19.72 -4.53
CA MET A 127 -0.68 -18.84 -4.14
C MET A 127 0.60 -19.60 -3.81
N GLU A 128 0.49 -20.71 -3.07
CA GLU A 128 1.62 -21.58 -2.77
C GLU A 128 2.25 -22.15 -4.06
N VAL A 129 1.45 -22.57 -5.03
CA VAL A 129 1.94 -23.05 -6.33
C VAL A 129 2.60 -21.93 -7.14
N PHE A 130 1.96 -20.77 -7.24
CA PHE A 130 2.45 -19.64 -8.04
C PHE A 130 3.77 -19.08 -7.51
N ILE A 131 3.88 -18.96 -6.19
CA ILE A 131 5.06 -18.40 -5.52
C ILE A 131 6.17 -19.45 -5.43
N ASN A 132 5.87 -20.64 -4.90
CA ASN A 132 6.92 -21.62 -4.58
C ASN A 132 7.39 -22.43 -5.79
N GLU A 133 6.50 -22.73 -6.74
CA GLU A 133 6.82 -23.64 -7.84
C GLU A 133 7.18 -22.93 -9.14
N HIS A 134 6.74 -21.68 -9.31
CA HIS A 134 6.80 -21.00 -10.62
C HIS A 134 7.51 -19.66 -10.61
N ASP A 135 7.98 -19.18 -9.46
CA ASP A 135 8.65 -17.90 -9.29
C ASP A 135 7.92 -16.78 -10.07
N VAL A 136 6.62 -16.67 -9.78
CA VAL A 136 5.74 -15.73 -10.48
C VAL A 136 6.28 -14.30 -10.39
N VAL A 137 6.95 -13.96 -9.29
CA VAL A 137 7.48 -12.61 -9.10
C VAL A 137 8.68 -12.38 -10.01
N GLU A 138 9.67 -13.26 -10.10
CA GLU A 138 10.75 -13.08 -11.07
C GLU A 138 10.22 -13.02 -12.52
N PHE A 139 9.30 -13.92 -12.86
CA PHE A 139 8.74 -14.04 -14.20
C PHE A 139 7.96 -12.81 -14.66
N CYS A 140 7.11 -12.27 -13.79
CA CYS A 140 6.35 -11.04 -14.01
C CYS A 140 7.26 -9.85 -14.33
N LEU A 141 8.52 -9.88 -13.90
CA LEU A 141 9.43 -8.74 -13.89
C LEU A 141 10.55 -8.85 -14.95
N GLN A 142 10.84 -10.04 -15.49
CA GLN A 142 11.96 -10.29 -16.43
C GLN A 142 11.58 -10.43 -17.92
N ALA A 143 10.31 -10.31 -18.32
CA ALA A 143 9.91 -10.66 -19.68
C ALA A 143 10.51 -9.72 -20.78
N PRO A 144 10.87 -10.21 -22.00
CA PRO A 144 11.76 -9.46 -22.91
C PRO A 144 11.06 -8.38 -23.76
N THR A 145 11.57 -7.14 -23.71
CA THR A 145 11.06 -5.96 -24.46
C THR A 145 11.58 -5.81 -25.91
N SER A 146 12.48 -6.68 -26.38
CA SER A 146 13.21 -6.40 -27.64
C SER A 146 12.65 -7.14 -28.87
N LYS A 147 11.93 -6.36 -29.72
CA LYS A 147 11.69 -6.56 -31.17
C LYS A 147 10.34 -7.13 -31.66
N ALA A 148 9.20 -6.69 -31.13
CA ALA A 148 7.94 -6.78 -31.86
C ALA A 148 7.39 -5.37 -32.14
N ARG A 149 7.39 -5.00 -33.42
CA ARG A 149 7.76 -3.64 -33.87
C ARG A 149 6.65 -2.57 -33.85
N LYS A 150 5.45 -2.84 -33.31
CA LYS A 150 4.38 -1.81 -33.20
C LYS A 150 3.31 -2.06 -32.15
N TYR A 151 2.83 -3.30 -32.01
CA TYR A 151 1.74 -3.66 -31.07
C TYR A 151 2.25 -4.21 -29.74
N ALA A 152 3.26 -5.08 -29.80
CA ALA A 152 3.76 -5.81 -28.64
C ALA A 152 4.21 -4.95 -27.46
N PRO A 153 4.80 -3.74 -27.61
CA PRO A 153 5.22 -2.97 -26.45
C PRO A 153 4.04 -2.59 -25.54
N ARG A 154 2.89 -2.22 -26.12
CA ARG A 154 1.67 -1.88 -25.35
C ARG A 154 1.09 -3.09 -24.65
N TYR A 155 0.91 -4.21 -25.37
CA TYR A 155 0.42 -5.45 -24.76
C TYR A 155 1.40 -6.03 -23.74
N TYR A 156 2.70 -5.82 -23.94
CA TYR A 156 3.73 -6.17 -22.96
C TYR A 156 3.61 -5.32 -21.69
N SER A 157 3.35 -4.02 -21.80
CA SER A 157 3.09 -3.19 -20.62
C SER A 157 1.79 -3.58 -19.91
N MET A 158 0.75 -3.95 -20.65
CA MET A 158 -0.48 -4.51 -20.06
C MET A 158 -0.21 -5.86 -19.38
N TYR A 159 0.67 -6.70 -19.95
CA TYR A 159 1.13 -7.94 -19.34
C TYR A 159 1.81 -7.67 -17.99
N GLN A 160 2.72 -6.68 -17.94
CA GLN A 160 3.38 -6.28 -16.69
C GLN A 160 2.39 -5.73 -15.67
N GLU A 161 1.37 -4.99 -16.12
CA GLU A 161 0.30 -4.51 -15.26
C GLU A 161 -0.51 -5.67 -14.64
N ASN A 162 -0.99 -6.62 -15.44
CA ASN A 162 -1.72 -7.79 -14.95
C ASN A 162 -0.88 -8.60 -13.96
N ALA A 163 0.40 -8.74 -14.25
CA ALA A 163 1.38 -9.39 -13.39
C ALA A 163 1.48 -8.75 -11.99
N VAL A 164 1.60 -7.41 -11.91
CA VAL A 164 1.69 -6.73 -10.61
C VAL A 164 0.35 -6.71 -9.87
N TRP A 165 -0.77 -6.70 -10.60
CA TRP A 165 -2.09 -6.86 -10.00
C TRP A 165 -2.21 -8.23 -9.34
N ALA A 166 -1.75 -9.29 -10.00
CA ALA A 166 -1.73 -10.62 -9.38
C ALA A 166 -0.90 -10.59 -8.08
N ILE A 167 0.30 -9.99 -8.07
CA ILE A 167 1.12 -9.86 -6.86
C ILE A 167 0.37 -9.10 -5.75
N LEU A 168 -0.23 -7.95 -6.08
CA LEU A 168 -0.99 -7.16 -5.11
C LEU A 168 -2.17 -7.95 -4.51
N GLU A 169 -2.90 -8.70 -5.34
CA GLU A 169 -3.99 -9.57 -4.89
C GLU A 169 -3.49 -10.71 -4.00
N LEU A 170 -2.31 -11.28 -4.26
CA LEU A 170 -1.69 -12.30 -3.39
C LEU A 170 -1.36 -11.73 -2.01
N VAL A 171 -0.90 -10.47 -1.95
CA VAL A 171 -0.65 -9.77 -0.67
C VAL A 171 -1.97 -9.38 0.03
N LEU A 172 -3.07 -9.27 -0.70
CA LEU A 172 -4.38 -8.89 -0.16
C LEU A 172 -5.36 -10.07 0.03
N VAL A 173 -4.85 -11.31 0.01
CA VAL A 173 -5.65 -12.53 0.25
C VAL A 173 -6.41 -12.41 1.57
N HIS A 174 -7.65 -12.90 1.59
CA HIS A 174 -8.49 -12.94 2.79
C HIS A 174 -8.43 -14.32 3.47
N PRO A 175 -8.31 -14.39 4.81
CA PRO A 175 -7.95 -13.29 5.72
C PRO A 175 -6.52 -12.78 5.43
N ILE A 176 -6.24 -11.51 5.75
CA ILE A 176 -4.91 -10.91 5.51
C ILE A 176 -3.85 -11.79 6.19
N PRO A 177 -2.82 -12.25 5.44
CA PRO A 177 -1.72 -12.96 6.05
C PRO A 177 -1.04 -12.16 7.16
N GLU A 178 -0.83 -12.79 8.30
CA GLU A 178 -0.01 -12.23 9.38
C GLU A 178 1.41 -11.94 8.89
N GLN A 179 2.07 -10.95 9.49
CA GLN A 179 3.41 -10.51 9.10
C GLN A 179 4.47 -11.62 9.04
N GLU A 180 4.32 -12.66 9.88
CA GLU A 180 5.18 -13.85 9.88
C GLU A 180 5.16 -14.60 8.53
N HIS A 181 4.03 -14.57 7.81
CA HIS A 181 3.91 -15.15 6.48
C HIS A 181 4.80 -14.42 5.46
N TYR A 182 4.72 -13.09 5.42
CA TYR A 182 5.58 -12.29 4.54
C TYR A 182 7.05 -12.43 4.89
N ASN A 183 7.39 -12.48 6.18
CA ASN A 183 8.78 -12.69 6.60
C ASN A 183 9.31 -14.05 6.13
N LYS A 184 8.50 -15.12 6.14
CA LYS A 184 8.90 -16.44 5.60
C LYS A 184 9.17 -16.37 4.10
N LEU A 185 8.31 -15.68 3.36
CA LEU A 185 8.46 -15.48 1.93
C LEU A 185 9.73 -14.68 1.60
N ILE A 186 9.98 -13.58 2.29
CA ILE A 186 11.20 -12.77 2.12
C ILE A 186 12.46 -13.55 2.53
N LYS A 187 12.39 -14.40 3.56
CA LYS A 187 13.53 -15.24 3.97
C LYS A 187 13.83 -16.34 2.96
N HIS A 188 12.79 -16.91 2.35
CA HIS A 188 12.93 -17.93 1.32
C HIS A 188 13.61 -17.36 0.07
N ASP A 189 13.14 -16.21 -0.41
CA ASP A 189 13.78 -15.46 -1.49
C ASP A 189 13.92 -13.96 -1.13
N PRO A 190 15.09 -13.53 -0.62
CA PRO A 190 15.34 -12.14 -0.29
C PRO A 190 15.44 -11.22 -1.51
N GLU A 191 15.72 -11.75 -2.71
CA GLU A 191 15.86 -10.95 -3.93
C GLU A 191 14.52 -10.38 -4.39
N ILE A 192 13.41 -10.96 -3.94
CA ILE A 192 12.06 -10.45 -4.18
C ILE A 192 11.91 -8.96 -3.81
N LEU A 193 12.58 -8.50 -2.75
CA LEU A 193 12.52 -7.09 -2.33
C LEU A 193 13.22 -6.17 -3.33
N ASP A 194 14.35 -6.61 -3.88
CA ASP A 194 15.09 -5.86 -4.91
C ASP A 194 14.30 -5.84 -6.22
N LEU A 195 13.64 -6.95 -6.55
CA LEU A 195 12.75 -7.05 -7.70
C LEU A 195 11.53 -6.13 -7.58
N ILE A 196 10.85 -6.14 -6.43
CA ILE A 196 9.71 -5.26 -6.13
C ILE A 196 10.10 -3.79 -6.28
N LEU A 197 11.20 -3.37 -5.63
CA LEU A 197 11.69 -2.00 -5.72
C LEU A 197 12.20 -1.63 -7.13
N SER A 198 12.72 -2.60 -7.89
CA SER A 198 13.10 -2.38 -9.30
C SER A 198 11.89 -2.12 -10.19
N CYS A 199 10.75 -2.68 -9.85
CA CYS A 199 9.50 -2.48 -10.57
C CYS A 199 8.80 -1.19 -10.12
N ALA A 200 8.90 -0.86 -8.84
CA ALA A 200 8.49 0.42 -8.29
C ALA A 200 9.16 1.63 -8.98
N LYS A 201 10.36 1.48 -9.54
CA LYS A 201 11.06 2.55 -10.30
C LYS A 201 10.87 2.49 -11.82
N MET A 202 9.99 1.62 -12.33
CA MET A 202 9.76 1.51 -13.77
C MET A 202 9.08 2.77 -14.33
N ARG A 203 9.68 3.33 -15.38
CA ARG A 203 9.15 4.49 -16.10
C ARG A 203 7.93 4.11 -16.92
N ARG A 204 6.93 5.00 -16.97
CA ARG A 204 5.80 4.86 -17.88
C ARG A 204 6.25 4.99 -19.33
N PRO A 205 6.01 3.99 -20.17
CA PRO A 205 6.39 4.07 -21.57
C PRO A 205 5.36 4.87 -22.37
N ALA A 206 5.81 5.50 -23.47
CA ALA A 206 4.94 6.30 -24.34
C ALA A 206 3.75 5.51 -24.91
N TRP A 207 3.92 4.21 -25.15
CA TRP A 207 2.88 3.34 -25.71
C TRP A 207 1.83 2.88 -24.70
N TYR A 208 2.06 3.06 -23.39
CA TYR A 208 1.13 2.71 -22.32
C TYR A 208 1.36 3.62 -21.11
N ALA A 209 1.11 4.91 -21.30
CA ALA A 209 1.42 5.95 -20.32
C ALA A 209 0.52 5.90 -19.07
N GLN A 210 -0.51 5.05 -19.05
CA GLN A 210 -1.34 4.76 -17.88
C GLN A 210 -0.82 3.60 -17.00
N LEU A 211 0.26 2.92 -17.40
CA LEU A 211 0.83 1.74 -16.72
C LEU A 211 0.81 1.90 -15.19
N GLU A 212 0.37 0.93 -14.42
CA GLU A 212 0.25 1.07 -12.95
C GLU A 212 1.39 0.42 -12.15
N VAL A 213 2.35 -0.22 -12.81
CA VAL A 213 3.39 -1.07 -12.20
C VAL A 213 4.09 -0.44 -11.00
N ASN A 214 4.52 0.83 -11.12
CA ASN A 214 5.23 1.50 -10.04
C ASN A 214 4.39 1.63 -8.75
N ALA A 215 3.14 2.06 -8.89
CA ALA A 215 2.21 2.27 -7.79
C ALA A 215 1.92 0.94 -7.10
N ARG A 216 1.47 -0.07 -7.87
CA ARG A 216 1.04 -1.36 -7.33
C ARG A 216 2.16 -2.10 -6.61
N MET A 217 3.39 -2.04 -7.13
CA MET A 217 4.54 -2.69 -6.48
C MET A 217 4.97 -1.97 -5.20
N THR A 218 4.89 -0.64 -5.17
CA THR A 218 5.18 0.13 -3.95
C THR A 218 4.11 -0.11 -2.88
N GLU A 219 2.84 -0.21 -3.28
CA GLU A 219 1.73 -0.57 -2.41
C GLU A 219 1.88 -2.00 -1.87
N ALA A 220 2.20 -2.97 -2.73
CA ALA A 220 2.47 -4.35 -2.32
C ALA A 220 3.60 -4.44 -1.28
N LEU A 221 4.72 -3.73 -1.51
CA LEU A 221 5.81 -3.66 -0.53
C LEU A 221 5.36 -3.07 0.80
N THR A 222 4.57 -2.00 0.74
CA THR A 222 4.08 -1.32 1.94
C THR A 222 3.10 -2.20 2.70
N LEU A 223 2.26 -2.96 2.01
CA LEU A 223 1.34 -3.95 2.60
C LEU A 223 2.09 -5.07 3.30
N MET A 224 3.12 -5.61 2.65
CA MET A 224 3.98 -6.66 3.24
C MET A 224 4.74 -6.17 4.48
N LEU A 225 4.84 -4.85 4.69
CA LEU A 225 5.56 -4.20 5.79
C LEU A 225 4.69 -3.13 6.46
N ASN A 226 3.41 -3.43 6.70
CA ASN A 226 2.47 -2.47 7.26
C ASN A 226 2.30 -2.62 8.78
N PHE A 227 1.97 -1.50 9.44
CA PHE A 227 1.52 -1.51 10.83
C PHE A 227 0.14 -2.12 10.97
N SER A 228 -0.11 -2.79 12.09
CA SER A 228 -1.47 -3.18 12.46
C SER A 228 -2.38 -1.95 12.51
N SER A 229 -3.54 -2.05 11.87
CA SER A 229 -4.61 -1.04 11.90
C SER A 229 -5.20 -0.81 13.29
N GLU A 230 -4.87 -1.69 14.24
CA GLU A 230 -5.27 -1.59 15.64
C GLU A 230 -4.33 -0.67 16.44
N MET A 231 -3.15 -0.37 15.90
CA MET A 231 -2.12 0.44 16.54
C MET A 231 -2.08 1.86 15.96
N VAL A 232 -1.64 2.81 16.78
CA VAL A 232 -1.24 4.15 16.32
C VAL A 232 0.29 4.21 16.43
N PRO A 233 1.03 4.24 15.30
CA PRO A 233 2.48 4.31 15.36
C PRO A 233 2.95 5.53 16.15
N GLY A 234 3.90 5.33 17.07
CA GLY A 234 4.37 6.37 18.00
C GLY A 234 3.65 6.37 19.35
N LEU A 235 2.57 5.58 19.50
CA LEU A 235 1.95 5.31 20.80
C LEU A 235 2.20 3.88 21.22
N GLY A 236 2.76 3.70 22.42
CA GLY A 236 2.82 2.38 23.05
C GLY A 236 1.43 1.87 23.41
N LEU A 237 1.31 0.56 23.67
CA LEU A 237 0.08 -0.09 24.16
C LEU A 237 -0.21 0.21 25.65
N CYS A 238 0.30 1.34 26.12
CA CYS A 238 0.24 1.74 27.49
C CYS A 238 -1.21 2.09 27.89
N GLY A 239 -1.69 1.51 28.98
CA GLY A 239 -3.07 1.69 29.45
C GLY A 239 -4.06 0.64 28.92
N VAL A 240 -3.65 -0.23 27.99
CA VAL A 240 -4.46 -1.38 27.55
C VAL A 240 -4.39 -2.47 28.60
N ASP A 241 -5.45 -2.62 29.38
CA ASP A 241 -5.60 -3.66 30.41
C ASP A 241 -6.27 -4.91 29.81
N ASP A 242 -5.58 -5.52 28.84
CA ASP A 242 -5.88 -6.83 28.25
C ASP A 242 -4.57 -7.49 27.79
N ASP A 243 -4.10 -8.48 28.55
CA ASP A 243 -2.78 -9.11 28.33
C ASP A 243 -2.70 -9.92 27.03
N GLU A 244 -3.80 -10.52 26.59
CA GLU A 244 -3.84 -11.31 25.35
C GLU A 244 -3.72 -10.39 24.14
N LEU A 245 -4.50 -9.30 24.11
CA LEU A 245 -4.43 -8.29 23.07
C LEU A 245 -3.04 -7.67 22.99
N ARG A 246 -2.45 -7.31 24.14
CA ARG A 246 -1.10 -6.76 24.20
C ARG A 246 -0.06 -7.71 23.60
N LYS A 247 -0.03 -8.98 24.04
CA LYS A 247 0.90 -9.99 23.50
C LYS A 247 0.72 -10.18 21.99
N ARG A 248 -0.52 -10.16 21.50
CA ARG A 248 -0.82 -10.28 20.06
C ARG A 248 -0.27 -9.10 19.27
N LEU A 249 -0.50 -7.88 19.73
CA LEU A 249 -0.01 -6.66 19.07
C LEU A 249 1.51 -6.51 19.17
N ASP A 250 2.11 -6.88 20.30
CA ASP A 250 3.58 -6.92 20.46
C ASP A 250 4.19 -7.92 19.46
N LYS A 251 3.61 -9.12 19.31
CA LYS A 251 4.05 -10.09 18.29
C LYS A 251 3.92 -9.51 16.86
N LYS A 252 2.82 -8.82 16.55
CA LYS A 252 2.65 -8.14 15.23
C LYS A 252 3.72 -7.08 15.00
N TRP A 253 4.05 -6.29 16.02
CA TRP A 253 5.12 -5.28 15.97
C TRP A 253 6.50 -5.90 15.76
N GLU A 254 6.84 -6.94 16.53
CA GLU A 254 8.12 -7.66 16.39
C GLU A 254 8.27 -8.27 15.00
N GLY A 255 7.22 -8.92 14.50
CA GLY A 255 7.18 -9.46 13.13
C GLY A 255 7.41 -8.36 12.09
N LEU A 256 6.80 -7.19 12.26
CA LEU A 256 6.97 -6.07 11.32
C LEU A 256 8.42 -5.58 11.31
N MET A 257 8.99 -5.36 12.49
CA MET A 257 10.37 -4.90 12.62
C MET A 257 11.36 -5.93 12.07
N GLU A 258 11.08 -7.23 12.20
CA GLU A 258 11.85 -8.27 11.53
C GLU A 258 11.77 -8.15 10.00
N GLY A 259 10.58 -7.98 9.43
CA GLY A 259 10.39 -7.81 7.99
C GLY A 259 11.13 -6.59 7.43
N VAL A 260 11.06 -5.46 8.13
CA VAL A 260 11.78 -4.23 7.77
C VAL A 260 13.29 -4.44 7.92
N ASN A 261 13.74 -5.20 8.93
CA ASN A 261 15.14 -5.56 9.09
C ASN A 261 15.67 -6.43 7.93
N LEU A 262 14.83 -7.32 7.37
CA LEU A 262 15.17 -8.07 6.15
C LEU A 262 15.35 -7.12 4.96
N LEU A 263 14.48 -6.12 4.80
CA LEU A 263 14.61 -5.10 3.76
C LEU A 263 15.92 -4.31 3.86
N VAL A 264 16.23 -3.75 5.04
CA VAL A 264 17.47 -2.96 5.21
C VAL A 264 18.74 -3.82 5.21
N SER A 265 18.58 -5.15 5.28
CA SER A 265 19.69 -6.09 5.06
C SER A 265 20.04 -6.28 3.58
N ARG A 266 19.17 -5.85 2.65
CA ARG A 266 19.44 -5.97 1.22
C ARG A 266 20.50 -4.95 0.77
N PRO A 267 21.46 -5.35 -0.07
CA PRO A 267 22.41 -4.41 -0.65
C PRO A 267 21.69 -3.32 -1.44
N ARG A 268 22.07 -2.06 -1.24
CA ARG A 268 21.53 -0.90 -1.98
C ARG A 268 20.04 -0.60 -1.72
N TRP A 269 19.42 -1.18 -0.68
CA TRP A 269 18.01 -0.93 -0.34
C TRP A 269 17.66 0.58 -0.36
N LEU A 270 18.53 1.40 0.25
CA LEU A 270 18.33 2.85 0.34
C LEU A 270 18.37 3.51 -1.03
N LYS A 271 19.34 3.14 -1.87
CA LYS A 271 19.42 3.64 -3.24
C LYS A 271 18.15 3.31 -4.00
N MET A 272 17.61 2.10 -3.83
CA MET A 272 16.42 1.66 -4.55
C MET A 272 15.17 2.43 -4.08
N VAL A 273 14.99 2.65 -2.76
CA VAL A 273 13.92 3.51 -2.23
C VAL A 273 14.05 4.94 -2.76
N ARG A 274 15.27 5.49 -2.80
CA ARG A 274 15.53 6.82 -3.36
C ARG A 274 15.26 6.90 -4.86
N ASP A 275 15.65 5.88 -5.63
CA ASP A 275 15.40 5.80 -7.07
C ASP A 275 13.89 5.82 -7.37
N VAL A 276 13.06 5.14 -6.55
CA VAL A 276 11.59 5.20 -6.66
C VAL A 276 11.09 6.63 -6.45
N TRP A 277 11.53 7.30 -5.38
CA TRP A 277 11.12 8.68 -5.12
C TRP A 277 11.56 9.66 -6.23
N THR A 278 12.83 9.59 -6.63
CA THR A 278 13.41 10.41 -7.70
C THR A 278 12.63 10.20 -9.00
N HIS A 279 12.26 8.96 -9.32
CA HIS A 279 11.45 8.68 -10.50
C HIS A 279 10.11 9.43 -10.48
N ILE A 280 9.42 9.47 -9.33
CA ILE A 280 8.16 10.21 -9.18
C ILE A 280 8.39 11.71 -9.42
N GLU A 281 9.43 12.30 -8.83
CA GLU A 281 9.74 13.73 -8.97
C GLU A 281 10.13 14.12 -10.41
N GLU A 282 10.86 13.25 -11.11
CA GLU A 282 11.38 13.53 -12.45
C GLU A 282 10.36 13.26 -13.57
N GLU A 283 9.30 12.51 -13.31
CA GLU A 283 8.33 12.15 -14.35
C GLU A 283 7.50 13.37 -14.79
N ASN A 284 7.58 13.66 -16.09
CA ASN A 284 7.01 14.86 -16.69
C ASN A 284 5.55 14.64 -17.12
N LEU A 285 4.61 15.19 -16.33
CA LEU A 285 3.18 15.12 -16.60
C LEU A 285 2.77 15.69 -17.97
N ASP A 286 3.47 16.70 -18.50
CA ASP A 286 3.16 17.27 -19.82
C ASP A 286 3.52 16.29 -20.96
N GLU A 287 4.59 15.52 -20.75
CA GLU A 287 4.98 14.45 -21.67
C GLU A 287 4.02 13.26 -21.60
N ILE A 288 3.63 12.84 -20.39
CA ILE A 288 2.63 11.78 -20.18
C ILE A 288 1.30 12.15 -20.85
N HIS A 289 0.81 13.36 -20.65
CA HIS A 289 -0.43 13.83 -21.28
C HIS A 289 -0.34 13.77 -22.82
N ARG A 290 0.82 14.13 -23.38
CA ARG A 290 1.07 14.02 -24.83
C ARG A 290 1.04 12.56 -25.29
N PHE A 291 1.65 11.64 -24.54
CA PHE A 291 1.64 10.21 -24.85
C PHE A 291 0.22 9.64 -24.82
N LEU A 292 -0.57 9.99 -23.81
CA LEU A 292 -1.96 9.56 -23.69
C LEU A 292 -2.80 10.04 -24.89
N LYS A 293 -2.70 11.33 -25.26
CA LYS A 293 -3.42 11.90 -26.41
C LYS A 293 -3.07 11.21 -27.73
N ARG A 294 -1.81 10.83 -27.90
CA ARG A 294 -1.32 10.17 -29.12
C ARG A 294 -1.44 8.64 -29.07
N ALA A 295 -1.97 8.07 -27.98
CA ALA A 295 -1.96 6.63 -27.76
C ALA A 295 -2.72 5.84 -28.83
N GLN A 296 -3.84 6.37 -29.32
CA GLN A 296 -4.62 5.72 -30.37
C GLN A 296 -3.92 5.80 -31.74
N GLU A 297 -3.37 6.96 -32.08
CA GLU A 297 -2.73 7.22 -33.37
C GLU A 297 -1.37 6.53 -33.51
N ASP A 298 -0.51 6.68 -32.50
CA ASP A 298 0.88 6.20 -32.56
C ASP A 298 1.00 4.74 -32.11
N TYR A 299 0.12 4.30 -31.19
CA TYR A 299 0.27 3.03 -30.46
C TYR A 299 -0.97 2.14 -30.48
N TYR A 300 -1.98 2.47 -31.30
CA TYR A 300 -3.19 1.67 -31.53
C TYR A 300 -3.93 1.30 -30.24
N ALA A 301 -3.99 2.23 -29.28
CA ALA A 301 -4.93 2.08 -28.16
C ALA A 301 -6.35 1.82 -28.68
N MET A 302 -6.99 0.77 -28.16
CA MET A 302 -8.36 0.41 -28.56
C MET A 302 -9.39 1.47 -28.12
N GLU A 303 -9.15 2.05 -26.94
CA GLU A 303 -9.98 3.14 -26.43
C GLU A 303 -9.34 4.51 -26.72
N PRO A 304 -10.15 5.51 -27.09
CA PRO A 304 -9.67 6.88 -27.20
C PRO A 304 -9.32 7.42 -25.81
N TYR A 305 -8.34 8.32 -25.79
CA TYR A 305 -7.95 9.05 -24.58
C TYR A 305 -9.15 9.79 -23.96
N LYS A 306 -9.29 9.66 -22.64
CA LYS A 306 -10.21 10.44 -21.81
C LYS A 306 -9.39 11.22 -20.78
N ASP A 307 -9.80 12.42 -20.42
CA ASP A 307 -9.10 13.21 -19.37
C ASP A 307 -9.00 12.46 -18.04
N LYS A 308 -9.96 11.56 -17.76
CA LYS A 308 -9.89 10.64 -16.62
C LYS A 308 -8.62 9.80 -16.61
N ASP A 309 -8.11 9.36 -17.76
CA ASP A 309 -6.90 8.55 -17.85
C ASP A 309 -5.66 9.35 -17.39
N PHE A 310 -5.61 10.65 -17.68
CA PHE A 310 -4.56 11.52 -17.19
C PHE A 310 -4.64 11.72 -15.67
N TYR A 311 -5.85 11.91 -15.13
CA TYR A 311 -6.04 11.98 -13.67
C TYR A 311 -5.75 10.66 -12.98
N ASN A 312 -6.01 9.51 -13.61
CA ASN A 312 -5.61 8.21 -13.09
C ASN A 312 -4.08 8.13 -12.97
N VAL A 313 -3.32 8.65 -13.93
CA VAL A 313 -1.84 8.71 -13.78
C VAL A 313 -1.44 9.52 -12.55
N ALA A 314 -2.07 10.67 -12.30
CA ALA A 314 -1.84 11.45 -11.09
C ALA A 314 -2.19 10.68 -9.81
N VAL A 315 -3.29 9.92 -9.83
CA VAL A 315 -3.68 9.00 -8.75
C VAL A 315 -2.60 7.95 -8.50
N HIS A 316 -2.09 7.27 -9.53
CA HIS A 316 -1.05 6.25 -9.38
C HIS A 316 0.27 6.83 -8.88
N ARG A 317 0.62 8.05 -9.31
CA ARG A 317 1.77 8.78 -8.76
C ARG A 317 1.57 9.07 -7.28
N GLY A 318 0.38 9.53 -6.90
CA GLY A 318 -0.01 9.78 -5.51
C GLY A 318 0.10 8.53 -4.64
N ALA A 319 -0.41 7.39 -5.13
CA ALA A 319 -0.31 6.09 -4.46
C ALA A 319 1.16 5.69 -4.22
N CYS A 320 2.01 5.81 -5.24
CA CYS A 320 3.43 5.52 -5.13
C CYS A 320 4.13 6.43 -4.10
N ARG A 321 3.80 7.72 -4.07
CA ARG A 321 4.35 8.68 -3.10
C ARG A 321 3.99 8.31 -1.66
N ILE A 322 2.70 8.12 -1.39
CA ILE A 322 2.24 7.89 -0.02
C ILE A 322 2.69 6.52 0.50
N ALA A 323 2.77 5.52 -0.37
CA ALA A 323 3.34 4.21 -0.04
C ALA A 323 4.85 4.32 0.29
N THR A 324 5.62 5.06 -0.52
CA THR A 324 7.04 5.33 -0.23
C THR A 324 7.23 6.05 1.10
N LEU A 325 6.42 7.08 1.39
CA LEU A 325 6.48 7.81 2.65
C LEU A 325 6.09 6.93 3.84
N ARG A 326 5.10 6.06 3.69
CA ARG A 326 4.71 5.08 4.71
C ARG A 326 5.82 4.08 4.99
N LEU A 327 6.53 3.62 3.96
CA LEU A 327 7.73 2.80 4.12
C LEU A 327 8.82 3.55 4.90
N VAL A 328 9.07 4.82 4.57
CA VAL A 328 10.03 5.66 5.31
C VAL A 328 9.62 5.84 6.77
N VAL A 329 8.35 6.07 7.08
CA VAL A 329 7.85 6.07 8.47
C VAL A 329 8.23 4.76 9.17
N THR A 330 7.99 3.62 8.53
CA THR A 330 8.30 2.29 9.10
C THR A 330 9.81 2.10 9.35
N LEU A 331 10.64 2.53 8.40
CA LEU A 331 12.10 2.52 8.54
C LEU A 331 12.58 3.35 9.73
N THR A 332 11.98 4.52 9.99
CA THR A 332 12.38 5.36 11.15
C THR A 332 12.08 4.68 12.49
N PHE A 333 11.01 3.88 12.59
CA PHE A 333 10.75 3.12 13.81
C PHE A 333 11.79 2.00 14.02
N LEU A 334 12.18 1.29 12.95
CA LEU A 334 13.29 0.33 13.04
C LEU A 334 14.59 1.04 13.46
N SER A 335 14.81 2.26 12.99
CA SER A 335 16.01 3.04 13.31
C SER A 335 16.12 3.44 14.79
N ASP A 336 15.02 3.41 15.53
CA ASP A 336 14.98 3.69 16.97
C ASP A 336 15.31 2.43 17.81
N LEU A 337 15.29 1.24 17.20
CA LEU A 337 15.57 -0.02 17.91
C LEU A 337 17.09 -0.24 18.10
N PRO A 338 17.51 -0.88 19.19
CA PRO A 338 18.91 -1.26 19.38
C PRO A 338 19.36 -2.27 18.29
N ASN A 339 20.63 -2.19 17.88
CA ASN A 339 21.24 -3.09 16.90
C ASN A 339 20.57 -3.11 15.51
N ASN A 340 19.84 -2.06 15.14
CA ASN A 340 19.32 -1.91 13.78
C ASN A 340 20.45 -1.67 12.76
N LYS A 341 20.18 -1.96 11.48
CA LYS A 341 21.15 -1.79 10.38
C LYS A 341 21.09 -0.43 9.69
N ILE A 342 20.19 0.47 10.11
CA ILE A 342 20.03 1.79 9.50
C ILE A 342 21.09 2.73 10.08
N THR A 343 21.99 3.20 9.23
CA THR A 343 23.08 4.10 9.61
C THR A 343 22.62 5.55 9.71
N ASP A 344 23.44 6.40 10.34
CA ASP A 344 23.20 7.85 10.40
C ASP A 344 23.15 8.46 8.98
N THR A 345 24.05 8.00 8.10
CA THR A 345 24.07 8.41 6.68
C THR A 345 22.78 8.01 5.95
N ASP A 346 22.20 6.85 6.26
CA ASP A 346 20.94 6.43 5.64
C ASP A 346 19.80 7.39 5.99
N LEU A 347 19.69 7.76 7.28
CA LEU A 347 18.68 8.73 7.73
C LEU A 347 18.85 10.09 7.07
N LEU A 348 20.09 10.59 6.93
CA LEU A 348 20.37 11.85 6.25
C LEU A 348 20.00 11.81 4.76
N ASN A 349 20.20 10.67 4.10
CA ASN A 349 19.82 10.46 2.70
C ASN A 349 18.29 10.36 2.49
N LEU A 350 17.52 10.07 3.53
CA LEU A 350 16.04 10.08 3.51
C LEU A 350 15.43 11.48 3.76
N LEU A 351 16.22 12.45 4.25
CA LEU A 351 15.72 13.80 4.54
C LEU A 351 15.11 14.52 3.32
N PRO A 352 15.72 14.51 2.13
CA PRO A 352 15.14 15.19 0.97
C PRO A 352 13.74 14.67 0.60
N ILE A 353 13.50 13.36 0.73
CA ILE A 353 12.22 12.70 0.45
C ILE A 353 11.14 13.24 1.39
N THR A 354 11.37 13.13 2.70
CA THR A 354 10.35 13.51 3.68
C THR A 354 10.14 15.02 3.72
N HIS A 355 11.21 15.79 3.52
CA HIS A 355 11.12 17.25 3.44
C HIS A 355 10.29 17.70 2.24
N SER A 356 10.51 17.14 1.03
CA SER A 356 9.72 17.54 -0.15
C SER A 356 8.23 17.17 -0.05
N ALA A 357 7.90 16.10 0.68
CA ALA A 357 6.51 15.75 1.00
C ALA A 357 5.87 16.68 2.06
N CYS A 358 6.69 17.32 2.92
CA CYS A 358 6.22 18.23 3.96
C CYS A 358 6.12 19.70 3.47
N GLN A 359 5.57 19.92 2.28
CA GLN A 359 5.36 21.26 1.70
C GLN A 359 3.88 21.64 1.62
N ILE A 360 3.58 22.94 1.61
CA ILE A 360 2.22 23.47 1.41
C ILE A 360 1.66 22.92 0.09
N VAL A 361 0.38 22.56 0.10
CA VAL A 361 -0.36 22.08 -1.07
C VAL A 361 -1.39 23.14 -1.44
N LYS A 362 -1.51 23.46 -2.72
CA LYS A 362 -2.53 24.41 -3.23
C LYS A 362 -3.93 23.91 -2.88
N LYS A 363 -4.86 24.83 -2.58
CA LYS A 363 -6.26 24.45 -2.41
C LYS A 363 -6.91 24.29 -3.77
N GLU A 364 -7.95 23.47 -3.81
CA GLU A 364 -8.70 23.21 -5.04
C GLU A 364 -9.43 24.46 -5.53
N ASP A 365 -9.97 25.26 -4.61
CA ASP A 365 -10.65 26.52 -4.93
C ASP A 365 -9.69 27.53 -5.58
N ASP A 366 -8.43 27.57 -5.14
CA ASP A 366 -7.39 28.44 -5.70
C ASP A 366 -7.09 28.10 -7.17
N VAL A 367 -7.25 26.83 -7.55
CA VAL A 367 -6.99 26.32 -8.90
C VAL A 367 -8.24 26.45 -9.79
N ARG A 368 -9.43 26.16 -9.25
CA ARG A 368 -10.72 26.23 -9.98
C ARG A 368 -11.18 27.65 -10.26
N GLY A 369 -10.68 28.66 -9.54
CA GLY A 369 -10.99 30.09 -9.73
C GLY A 369 -10.48 30.72 -11.05
N GLY A 370 -10.15 29.92 -12.08
CA GLY A 370 -9.79 30.38 -13.42
C GLY A 370 -8.30 30.60 -13.68
N GLN A 371 -7.42 30.29 -12.73
CA GLN A 371 -5.95 30.44 -12.88
C GLN A 371 -5.18 29.12 -12.93
N GLY A 372 -5.84 27.98 -12.68
CA GLY A 372 -5.22 26.66 -12.66
C GLY A 372 -5.02 26.03 -14.02
N THR A 373 -3.85 25.42 -14.24
CA THR A 373 -3.59 24.54 -15.39
C THR A 373 -4.10 23.11 -15.11
N LEU A 374 -4.24 22.29 -16.14
CA LEU A 374 -4.52 20.84 -15.99
C LEU A 374 -3.48 20.16 -15.08
N LYS A 375 -2.24 20.65 -15.11
CA LYS A 375 -1.14 20.18 -14.27
C LYS A 375 -1.34 20.53 -12.79
N ASP A 376 -1.86 21.72 -12.50
CA ASP A 376 -2.18 22.11 -11.12
C ASP A 376 -3.28 21.21 -10.53
N LEU A 377 -4.28 20.84 -11.34
CA LEU A 377 -5.31 19.88 -10.94
C LEU A 377 -4.73 18.49 -10.71
N ALA A 378 -3.86 18.01 -11.61
CA ALA A 378 -3.18 16.73 -11.46
C ALA A 378 -2.30 16.69 -10.19
N GLU A 379 -1.56 17.77 -9.89
CA GLU A 379 -0.76 17.87 -8.66
C GLU A 379 -1.65 17.77 -7.41
N ILE A 380 -2.82 18.43 -7.42
CA ILE A 380 -3.77 18.30 -6.31
C ILE A 380 -4.27 16.86 -6.18
N VAL A 381 -4.65 16.22 -7.29
CA VAL A 381 -5.11 14.82 -7.30
C VAL A 381 -4.02 13.89 -6.75
N GLU A 382 -2.78 14.06 -7.18
CA GLU A 382 -1.62 13.31 -6.72
C GLU A 382 -1.40 13.48 -5.21
N ARG A 383 -1.32 14.73 -4.73
CA ARG A 383 -0.96 15.03 -3.33
C ARG A 383 -2.09 14.80 -2.33
N LYS A 384 -3.35 14.75 -2.80
CA LYS A 384 -4.54 14.43 -1.99
C LYS A 384 -5.05 13.00 -2.20
N HIS A 385 -4.32 12.17 -2.96
CA HIS A 385 -4.71 10.78 -3.13
C HIS A 385 -4.68 10.04 -1.80
N LEU A 386 -5.70 9.21 -1.56
CA LEU A 386 -5.79 8.32 -0.40
C LEU A 386 -5.83 6.89 -0.90
N THR A 387 -5.08 6.01 -0.26
CA THR A 387 -5.11 4.58 -0.57
C THR A 387 -5.89 3.85 0.52
N PHE A 388 -6.92 3.13 0.08
CA PHE A 388 -7.74 2.27 0.92
C PHE A 388 -7.85 0.90 0.26
N TYR A 389 -7.28 -0.12 0.89
CA TYR A 389 -7.51 -1.51 0.50
C TYR A 389 -8.40 -2.18 1.50
N LYS A 390 -9.57 -2.63 1.03
CA LYS A 390 -10.34 -3.63 1.76
C LYS A 390 -9.84 -5.00 1.32
N CYS A 391 -9.28 -5.77 2.25
CA CYS A 391 -9.02 -7.18 2.00
C CYS A 391 -10.31 -7.85 1.53
N GLY A 392 -10.19 -8.70 0.50
CA GLY A 392 -11.34 -9.38 -0.05
C GLY A 392 -12.34 -8.50 -0.83
N ARG A 393 -12.03 -7.25 -1.17
CA ARG A 393 -12.87 -6.48 -2.12
C ARG A 393 -13.00 -7.19 -3.49
N THR A 394 -11.97 -7.95 -3.84
CA THR A 394 -11.92 -8.89 -4.97
C THR A 394 -12.29 -10.32 -4.56
N ASP A 395 -12.32 -10.64 -3.26
CA ASP A 395 -12.87 -11.88 -2.68
C ASP A 395 -14.36 -11.79 -2.47
N ARG A 396 -15.09 -12.19 -3.50
CA ARG A 396 -16.53 -12.07 -3.55
C ARG A 396 -17.26 -13.12 -2.70
N THR A 397 -16.55 -14.02 -1.99
CA THR A 397 -17.17 -14.93 -1.00
C THR A 397 -17.42 -14.21 0.31
N VAL A 398 -16.73 -13.10 0.54
CA VAL A 398 -17.03 -12.22 1.67
C VAL A 398 -18.38 -11.57 1.35
N VAL A 399 -19.46 -12.23 1.77
CA VAL A 399 -20.74 -11.55 1.93
C VAL A 399 -20.42 -10.42 2.89
N LEU A 400 -20.55 -9.16 2.43
CA LEU A 400 -20.54 -7.98 3.30
C LEU A 400 -21.77 -7.99 4.24
N SER A 401 -22.21 -9.17 4.70
CA SER A 401 -23.07 -9.37 5.83
C SER A 401 -22.22 -9.02 7.05
N SER A 402 -22.16 -7.71 7.30
CA SER A 402 -22.06 -7.09 8.61
C SER A 402 -21.41 -7.97 9.69
N LYS A 403 -20.13 -7.69 9.99
CA LYS A 403 -19.48 -7.66 11.32
C LYS A 403 -18.12 -8.35 11.41
N GLU A 404 -17.73 -9.19 10.47
CA GLU A 404 -16.45 -9.90 10.57
C GLU A 404 -15.41 -9.37 9.57
N GLU A 405 -14.48 -8.59 10.14
CA GLU A 405 -13.07 -8.47 9.75
C GLU A 405 -12.71 -7.67 8.50
N GLU A 406 -12.61 -6.33 8.66
CA GLU A 406 -11.86 -5.46 7.75
C GLU A 406 -10.53 -5.03 8.40
N GLU A 407 -9.43 -5.71 8.07
CA GLU A 407 -8.14 -5.02 8.07
C GLU A 407 -8.03 -4.23 6.76
N LEU A 408 -8.08 -2.92 6.91
CA LEU A 408 -7.90 -1.99 5.81
C LEU A 408 -6.42 -1.59 5.81
N LEU A 409 -5.74 -1.70 4.66
CA LEU A 409 -4.56 -0.86 4.49
C LEU A 409 -5.08 0.53 4.21
N GLU A 410 -4.85 1.40 5.17
CA GLU A 410 -5.23 2.80 5.08
C GLU A 410 -3.94 3.64 5.07
N ILE A 411 -3.63 4.24 3.92
CA ILE A 411 -2.52 5.19 3.80
C ILE A 411 -3.09 6.56 3.51
N HIS A 412 -2.80 7.51 4.40
CA HIS A 412 -3.24 8.89 4.24
C HIS A 412 -2.53 9.57 3.08
N ASP A 413 -3.14 10.66 2.64
CA ASP A 413 -2.60 11.50 1.59
C ASP A 413 -1.26 12.10 2.01
N GLU A 414 -0.53 12.62 1.03
CA GLU A 414 0.77 13.23 1.28
C GLU A 414 0.65 14.44 2.23
N VAL A 415 -0.49 15.14 2.19
CA VAL A 415 -0.75 16.27 3.10
C VAL A 415 -0.57 15.82 4.55
N LEU A 416 -1.00 14.61 4.92
CA LEU A 416 -0.82 14.10 6.27
C LEU A 416 0.42 13.20 6.44
N THR A 417 0.64 12.25 5.53
CA THR A 417 1.73 11.26 5.60
C THR A 417 3.10 11.91 5.43
N GLY A 418 3.22 12.97 4.64
CA GLY A 418 4.47 13.73 4.46
C GLY A 418 5.01 14.31 5.77
N PRO A 419 4.23 15.14 6.50
CA PRO A 419 4.59 15.62 7.83
C PRO A 419 4.87 14.52 8.84
N ILE A 420 4.08 13.43 8.86
CA ILE A 420 4.33 12.29 9.74
C ILE A 420 5.72 11.71 9.45
N ALA A 421 6.03 11.43 8.18
CA ALA A 421 7.33 10.90 7.76
C ALA A 421 8.48 11.85 8.10
N HIS A 422 8.29 13.15 7.89
CA HIS A 422 9.32 14.14 8.18
C HIS A 422 9.59 14.27 9.68
N LEU A 423 8.55 14.42 10.50
CA LEU A 423 8.70 14.49 11.96
C LEU A 423 9.32 13.21 12.52
N ARG A 424 8.86 12.03 12.06
CA ARG A 424 9.44 10.76 12.48
C ARG A 424 10.92 10.63 12.14
N LEU A 425 11.34 11.11 10.97
CA LEU A 425 12.76 11.15 10.63
C LEU A 425 13.52 12.14 11.51
N LEU A 426 12.99 13.34 11.75
CA LEU A 426 13.60 14.32 12.65
C LEU A 426 13.71 13.79 14.09
N ILE A 427 12.74 13.02 14.58
CA ILE A 427 12.80 12.34 15.88
C ILE A 427 13.97 11.37 15.93
N SER A 428 14.11 10.50 14.93
CA SER A 428 15.23 9.55 14.87
C SER A 428 16.59 10.27 14.80
N LEU A 429 16.66 11.41 14.10
CA LEU A 429 17.86 12.26 14.10
C LEU A 429 18.14 12.84 15.49
N ALA A 430 17.13 13.34 16.20
CA ALA A 430 17.29 13.86 17.56
C ALA A 430 17.76 12.79 18.55
N LYS A 431 17.11 11.61 18.54
CA LYS A 431 17.49 10.47 19.40
C LYS A 431 18.94 10.02 19.19
N ARG A 432 19.48 10.20 17.98
CA ARG A 432 20.87 9.86 17.61
C ARG A 432 21.87 11.01 17.73
N GLY A 433 21.43 12.18 18.23
CA GLY A 433 22.25 13.39 18.35
C GLY A 433 22.74 13.93 17.00
N LEU A 434 21.98 13.69 15.92
CA LEU A 434 22.42 14.03 14.57
C LEU A 434 22.27 15.51 14.24
N PHE A 435 21.39 16.26 14.92
CA PHE A 435 21.32 17.71 14.72
C PHE A 435 22.65 18.39 15.02
N GLU A 436 23.25 18.06 16.17
CA GLU A 436 24.51 18.61 16.64
C GLU A 436 25.68 18.14 15.75
N LYS A 437 25.74 16.84 15.45
CA LYS A 437 26.74 16.27 14.53
C LYS A 437 26.71 16.96 13.17
N VAL A 438 25.52 17.11 12.57
CA VAL A 438 25.36 17.77 11.27
C VAL A 438 25.69 19.26 11.35
N ALA A 439 25.37 19.95 12.44
CA ALA A 439 25.70 21.36 12.62
C ALA A 439 27.22 21.60 12.74
N GLN A 440 27.94 20.67 13.39
CA GLN A 440 29.38 20.76 13.66
C GLN A 440 30.25 20.17 12.54
N HIS A 441 29.70 19.32 11.68
CA HIS A 441 30.48 18.63 10.64
C HIS A 441 31.15 19.61 9.65
N GLU A 442 32.44 19.46 9.39
CA GLU A 442 33.16 20.24 8.38
C GLU A 442 33.52 19.33 7.19
N GLY A 443 33.32 19.81 5.96
CA GLY A 443 33.64 19.06 4.75
C GLY A 443 32.54 18.10 4.28
N GLU A 444 32.95 17.04 3.58
CA GLU A 444 32.04 16.04 3.00
C GLU A 444 31.61 15.02 4.05
N TRP A 445 30.37 14.54 3.95
CA TRP A 445 29.84 13.46 4.79
C TRP A 445 29.88 12.16 3.98
N GLU A 446 30.64 11.18 4.46
CA GLU A 446 30.85 9.93 3.72
C GLU A 446 29.53 9.20 3.44
N GLY A 447 29.33 8.81 2.18
CA GLY A 447 28.12 8.12 1.70
C GLY A 447 26.88 9.01 1.59
N LEU A 448 26.98 10.31 1.85
CA LEU A 448 25.87 11.23 1.65
C LEU A 448 25.69 11.54 0.15
N ASP A 449 24.53 11.19 -0.37
CA ASP A 449 24.13 11.41 -1.76
C ASP A 449 22.95 12.39 -1.80
N VAL A 450 23.24 13.63 -1.42
CA VAL A 450 22.29 14.74 -1.44
C VAL A 450 22.87 15.87 -2.27
N SER A 451 22.08 16.42 -3.19
CA SER A 451 22.51 17.57 -4.00
C SER A 451 22.89 18.75 -3.11
N GLY A 452 24.15 19.20 -3.23
CA GLY A 452 24.75 20.23 -2.37
C GLY A 452 25.27 19.73 -1.02
N GLY A 453 25.29 18.41 -0.79
CA GLY A 453 25.90 17.74 0.35
C GLY A 453 25.31 18.14 1.72
N ILE A 454 26.12 17.97 2.76
CA ILE A 454 25.71 18.23 4.15
C ILE A 454 25.36 19.70 4.39
N GLY A 455 26.01 20.61 3.66
CA GLY A 455 25.73 22.05 3.73
C GLY A 455 24.31 22.40 3.27
N ALA A 456 23.79 21.70 2.25
CA ALA A 456 22.40 21.86 1.82
C ALA A 456 21.42 21.35 2.88
N LEU A 457 21.69 20.19 3.50
CA LEU A 457 20.87 19.65 4.58
C LEU A 457 20.80 20.64 5.77
N ARG A 458 21.96 21.13 6.23
CA ARG A 458 22.05 22.08 7.35
C ARG A 458 21.28 23.37 7.08
N LYS A 459 21.41 23.94 5.87
CA LYS A 459 20.86 25.27 5.56
C LYS A 459 19.39 25.25 5.13
N LYS A 460 18.92 24.17 4.51
CA LYS A 460 17.60 24.13 3.84
C LYS A 460 16.59 23.18 4.46
N ILE A 461 17.03 22.22 5.28
CA ILE A 461 16.14 21.18 5.83
C ILE A 461 16.20 21.18 7.35
N LEU A 462 17.42 21.13 7.92
CA LEU A 462 17.64 21.08 9.37
C LEU A 462 17.86 22.47 10.00
N SER A 463 17.47 23.54 9.29
CA SER A 463 17.52 24.89 9.85
C SER A 463 16.37 25.07 10.85
N ASP A 464 16.61 25.80 11.94
CA ASP A 464 15.57 26.06 12.95
C ASP A 464 14.32 26.69 12.32
N LYS A 465 14.50 27.53 11.30
CA LYS A 465 13.41 28.15 10.53
C LYS A 465 12.57 27.11 9.79
N ASP A 466 13.19 26.14 9.13
CA ASP A 466 12.49 25.10 8.37
C ASP A 466 11.78 24.10 9.30
N ILE A 467 12.41 23.74 10.42
CA ILE A 467 11.80 22.90 11.44
C ILE A 467 10.57 23.61 12.03
N TYR A 468 10.68 24.88 12.41
CA TYR A 468 9.54 25.65 12.91
C TYR A 468 8.40 25.73 11.89
N ARG A 469 8.73 25.96 10.62
CA ARG A 469 7.75 25.95 9.52
C ARG A 469 7.02 24.60 9.40
N CYS A 470 7.75 23.49 9.50
CA CYS A 470 7.17 22.15 9.50
C CYS A 470 6.21 21.95 10.68
N LEU A 471 6.60 22.36 11.89
CA LEU A 471 5.78 22.21 13.10
C LEU A 471 4.45 22.98 12.99
N VAL A 472 4.50 24.25 12.55
CA VAL A 472 3.29 25.07 12.36
C VAL A 472 2.38 24.48 11.29
N LEU A 473 2.95 24.01 10.17
CA LEU A 473 2.19 23.35 9.12
C LEU A 473 1.53 22.06 9.61
N SER A 474 2.24 21.28 10.41
CA SER A 474 1.77 20.01 10.98
C SER A 474 0.61 20.22 11.94
N LEU A 475 0.71 21.20 12.86
CA LEU A 475 -0.40 21.55 13.76
C LEU A 475 -1.65 21.97 13.00
N LYS A 476 -1.50 22.78 11.95
CA LYS A 476 -2.64 23.18 11.11
C LYS A 476 -3.31 21.95 10.47
N ARG A 477 -2.50 21.07 9.86
CA ARG A 477 -2.98 19.85 9.20
C ARG A 477 -3.64 18.87 10.17
N LEU A 478 -3.15 18.80 11.39
CA LEU A 478 -3.72 18.01 12.47
C LEU A 478 -5.17 18.46 12.76
N SER A 479 -5.38 19.74 13.03
CA SER A 479 -6.72 20.29 13.28
C SER A 479 -7.63 20.17 12.06
N ASP A 480 -7.14 20.49 10.86
CA ASP A 480 -7.90 20.35 9.60
C ASP A 480 -8.38 18.90 9.42
N ARG A 481 -7.51 17.92 9.66
CA ARG A 481 -7.82 16.49 9.53
C ARG A 481 -8.87 16.02 10.54
N ARG A 482 -8.79 16.48 11.80
CA ARG A 482 -9.82 16.16 12.80
C ARG A 482 -11.18 16.75 12.40
N GLU A 483 -11.21 17.97 11.84
CA GLU A 483 -12.45 18.56 11.35
C GLU A 483 -13.01 17.82 10.12
N ASP A 484 -12.16 17.28 9.26
CA ASP A 484 -12.59 16.38 8.20
C ASP A 484 -13.23 15.09 8.76
N GLY A 485 -12.66 14.51 9.82
CA GLY A 485 -13.29 13.41 10.55
C GLY A 485 -14.66 13.78 11.10
N ASN A 486 -14.80 14.97 11.69
CA ASN A 486 -16.09 15.49 12.18
C ASN A 486 -17.12 15.63 11.05
N ARG A 487 -16.69 16.10 9.88
CA ARG A 487 -17.54 16.26 8.69
C ARG A 487 -18.03 14.90 8.19
N GLN A 488 -17.12 13.92 8.06
CA GLN A 488 -17.45 12.55 7.65
C GLN A 488 -18.47 11.92 8.60
N PHE A 489 -18.24 12.05 9.91
CA PHE A 489 -19.15 11.49 10.91
C PHE A 489 -20.52 12.19 10.93
N ARG A 490 -20.54 13.52 11.06
CA ARG A 490 -21.79 14.28 11.29
C ARG A 490 -22.65 14.42 10.04
N THR A 491 -22.02 14.62 8.89
CA THR A 491 -22.73 14.91 7.64
C THR A 491 -22.98 13.66 6.83
N GLN A 492 -21.99 12.76 6.74
CA GLN A 492 -22.05 11.60 5.84
C GLN A 492 -22.40 10.29 6.58
N ARG A 493 -22.28 10.26 7.91
CA ARG A 493 -22.44 9.04 8.75
C ARG A 493 -21.50 7.90 8.33
N HIS A 494 -20.36 8.26 7.75
CA HIS A 494 -19.33 7.36 7.27
C HIS A 494 -18.34 7.06 8.41
N LEU A 495 -18.65 6.03 9.21
CA LEU A 495 -17.87 5.72 10.43
C LEU A 495 -16.42 5.31 10.12
N GLU A 496 -16.21 4.56 9.04
CA GLU A 496 -14.90 4.06 8.62
C GLU A 496 -14.00 5.22 8.17
N GLU A 497 -14.48 6.05 7.26
CA GLU A 497 -13.76 7.21 6.75
C GLU A 497 -13.48 8.22 7.87
N ALA A 498 -14.44 8.43 8.77
CA ALA A 498 -14.24 9.28 9.94
C ALA A 498 -13.16 8.73 10.86
N ARG A 499 -13.21 7.41 11.19
CA ARG A 499 -12.18 6.74 11.99
C ARG A 499 -10.80 6.95 11.37
N PHE A 500 -10.69 6.72 10.06
CA PHE A 500 -9.44 6.87 9.35
C PHE A 500 -8.89 8.30 9.50
N GLN A 501 -9.71 9.34 9.27
CA GLN A 501 -9.25 10.73 9.48
C GLN A 501 -8.73 10.96 10.90
N TYR A 502 -9.47 10.49 11.91
CA TYR A 502 -9.05 10.62 13.31
C TYR A 502 -7.78 9.84 13.64
N TRP A 503 -7.60 8.65 13.05
CA TRP A 503 -6.40 7.83 13.26
C TRP A 503 -5.14 8.51 12.71
N GLY A 504 -5.19 9.07 11.49
CA GLY A 504 -4.08 9.84 10.94
C GLY A 504 -3.76 11.11 11.71
N ALA A 505 -4.80 11.80 12.19
CA ALA A 505 -4.64 12.95 13.08
C ALA A 505 -3.91 12.54 14.38
N ALA A 506 -4.33 11.43 15.01
CA ALA A 506 -3.66 10.90 16.18
C ALA A 506 -2.18 10.55 15.91
N GLN A 507 -1.88 9.93 14.75
CA GLN A 507 -0.50 9.60 14.39
C GLN A 507 0.39 10.86 14.24
N LEU A 508 -0.12 11.92 13.59
CA LEU A 508 0.62 13.18 13.45
C LEU A 508 0.82 13.88 14.81
N ALA A 509 -0.21 13.88 15.66
CA ALA A 509 -0.12 14.46 16.99
C ALA A 509 0.89 13.72 17.88
N ALA A 510 0.91 12.39 17.84
CA ALA A 510 1.90 11.58 18.57
C ALA A 510 3.33 11.92 18.12
N ALA A 511 3.57 12.06 16.81
CA ALA A 511 4.88 12.47 16.29
C ALA A 511 5.27 13.89 16.75
N LEU A 512 4.33 14.84 16.81
CA LEU A 512 4.62 16.20 17.32
C LEU A 512 5.03 16.19 18.80
N ILE A 513 4.33 15.42 19.64
CA ILE A 513 4.62 15.30 21.07
C ILE A 513 5.99 14.66 21.28
N GLU A 514 6.26 13.55 20.59
CA GLU A 514 7.54 12.85 20.71
C GLU A 514 8.70 13.71 20.22
N PHE A 515 8.52 14.48 19.13
CA PHE A 515 9.54 15.42 18.65
C PHE A 515 9.87 16.51 19.68
N ASP A 516 8.84 17.09 20.31
CA ASP A 516 9.02 18.04 21.40
C ASP A 516 9.82 17.43 22.56
N GLU A 517 9.50 16.19 22.95
CA GLU A 517 10.18 15.48 24.04
C GLU A 517 11.64 15.19 23.75
N VAL A 518 11.96 14.61 22.57
CA VAL A 518 13.35 14.28 22.24
C VAL A 518 14.22 15.51 21.97
N THR A 519 13.60 16.66 21.67
CA THR A 519 14.31 17.94 21.50
C THR A 519 14.26 18.82 22.75
N ASN A 520 13.67 18.34 23.84
CA ASN A 520 13.47 19.09 25.09
C ASN A 520 12.83 20.47 24.85
N GLY A 521 11.86 20.57 23.95
CA GLY A 521 11.17 21.82 23.63
C GLY A 521 12.03 22.88 22.92
N LYS A 522 13.20 22.52 22.37
CA LYS A 522 14.11 23.46 21.67
C LYS A 522 13.41 24.25 20.56
N TYR A 523 12.52 23.60 19.81
CA TYR A 523 11.87 24.18 18.63
C TYR A 523 10.52 24.82 18.93
N THR A 524 10.16 24.91 20.20
CA THR A 524 8.92 25.49 20.65
C THR A 524 9.21 26.76 21.44
N SER A 525 9.10 27.92 20.77
CA SER A 525 9.24 29.23 21.43
C SER A 525 8.12 29.51 22.44
N ASP A 526 7.04 28.73 22.38
CA ASP A 526 5.91 28.68 23.32
C ASP A 526 5.55 27.20 23.56
N ALA A 527 6.48 26.46 24.20
CA ALA A 527 6.41 25.01 24.46
C ALA A 527 5.09 24.56 25.09
N ALA A 528 4.49 25.42 25.92
CA ALA A 528 3.19 25.17 26.51
C ALA A 528 2.08 25.00 25.45
N SER A 529 2.10 25.79 24.36
CA SER A 529 1.03 25.76 23.38
C SER A 529 1.19 24.69 22.30
N LEU A 530 2.40 24.37 21.82
CA LEU A 530 2.53 23.31 20.78
C LEU A 530 2.29 21.92 21.36
N LYS A 531 2.99 21.56 22.45
CA LYS A 531 2.80 20.27 23.12
C LYS A 531 1.38 20.15 23.66
N GLY A 532 0.87 21.21 24.29
CA GLY A 532 -0.51 21.27 24.79
C GLY A 532 -1.54 21.04 23.69
N LYS A 533 -1.46 21.78 22.59
CA LYS A 533 -2.38 21.63 21.43
C LYS A 533 -2.27 20.25 20.80
N ALA A 534 -1.06 19.76 20.54
CA ALA A 534 -0.86 18.43 19.96
C ALA A 534 -1.42 17.33 20.88
N SER A 535 -1.16 17.41 22.18
CA SER A 535 -1.69 16.46 23.17
C SER A 535 -3.22 16.50 23.24
N LYS A 536 -3.82 17.70 23.18
CA LYS A 536 -5.28 17.87 23.20
C LYS A 536 -5.91 17.25 21.95
N GLU A 537 -5.34 17.57 20.79
CA GLU A 537 -5.76 17.01 19.51
C GLU A 537 -5.58 15.49 19.47
N LEU A 538 -4.52 14.96 20.10
CA LEU A 538 -4.29 13.53 20.22
C LEU A 538 -5.41 12.85 21.03
N VAL A 539 -5.72 13.33 22.23
CA VAL A 539 -6.76 12.75 23.09
C VAL A 539 -8.14 12.80 22.40
N LEU A 540 -8.46 13.92 21.74
CA LEU A 540 -9.72 14.08 21.02
C LEU A 540 -9.81 13.13 19.83
N SER A 541 -8.74 13.03 19.05
CA SER A 541 -8.69 12.18 17.85
C SER A 541 -8.76 10.69 18.22
N LEU A 542 -8.00 10.25 19.22
CA LEU A 542 -8.06 8.88 19.73
C LEU A 542 -9.46 8.54 20.28
N GLY A 543 -10.04 9.42 21.10
CA GLY A 543 -11.38 9.20 21.64
C GLY A 543 -12.45 9.11 20.54
N ASN A 544 -12.34 9.94 19.50
CA ASN A 544 -13.28 9.90 18.38
C ASN A 544 -13.07 8.66 17.50
N ALA A 545 -11.81 8.29 17.21
CA ALA A 545 -11.50 7.04 16.53
C ALA A 545 -12.04 5.83 17.29
N ALA A 546 -11.93 5.83 18.63
CA ALA A 546 -12.49 4.79 19.49
C ALA A 546 -14.02 4.72 19.37
N GLU A 547 -14.72 5.86 19.34
CA GLU A 547 -16.18 5.87 19.13
C GLU A 547 -16.57 5.29 17.78
N MET A 548 -15.84 5.64 16.72
CA MET A 548 -16.12 5.11 15.39
C MET A 548 -15.86 3.61 15.33
N ALA A 549 -14.81 3.12 16.00
CA ALA A 549 -14.51 1.71 16.15
C ALA A 549 -15.58 0.96 16.96
N LEU A 550 -16.08 1.53 18.07
CA LEU A 550 -17.20 0.97 18.84
C LEU A 550 -18.46 0.87 18.00
N GLY A 551 -18.77 1.90 17.20
CA GLY A 551 -19.92 1.89 16.30
C GLY A 551 -19.83 0.84 15.18
N GLN A 552 -18.61 0.37 14.88
CA GLN A 552 -18.32 -0.71 13.93
C GLN A 552 -18.05 -2.06 14.63
N GLU A 553 -18.21 -2.13 15.97
CA GLU A 553 -17.93 -3.32 16.76
C GLU A 553 -16.47 -3.82 16.67
N TYR A 554 -15.53 -2.95 16.31
CA TYR A 554 -14.08 -3.21 16.35
C TYR A 554 -13.55 -3.00 17.77
N TRP A 555 -13.92 -3.92 18.67
CA TRP A 555 -13.70 -3.79 20.11
C TRP A 555 -12.21 -3.66 20.48
N ASP A 556 -11.33 -4.43 19.85
CA ASP A 556 -9.88 -4.37 20.11
C ASP A 556 -9.31 -2.99 19.73
N ARG A 557 -9.64 -2.46 18.54
CA ARG A 557 -9.25 -1.11 18.11
C ARG A 557 -9.81 -0.04 19.04
N ALA A 558 -11.08 -0.17 19.40
CA ALA A 558 -11.74 0.75 20.31
C ALA A 558 -11.04 0.79 21.68
N LEU A 559 -10.65 -0.38 22.21
CA LEU A 559 -9.91 -0.48 23.47
C LEU A 559 -8.56 0.22 23.36
N VAL A 560 -7.76 -0.08 22.33
CA VAL A 560 -6.43 0.54 22.14
C VAL A 560 -6.54 2.06 22.04
N PHE A 561 -7.46 2.57 21.21
CA PHE A 561 -7.63 4.01 21.02
C PHE A 561 -8.16 4.69 22.29
N ALA A 562 -9.17 4.13 22.95
CA ALA A 562 -9.74 4.72 24.16
C ALA A 562 -8.76 4.72 25.33
N ALA A 563 -8.04 3.60 25.53
CA ALA A 563 -7.02 3.48 26.57
C ALA A 563 -5.86 4.45 26.33
N GLY A 564 -5.38 4.56 25.08
CA GLY A 564 -4.39 5.55 24.70
C GLY A 564 -4.87 6.98 24.98
N ALA A 565 -6.14 7.30 24.68
CA ALA A 565 -6.70 8.63 24.95
C ALA A 565 -6.76 8.97 26.45
N VAL A 566 -7.10 7.99 27.30
CA VAL A 566 -7.11 8.15 28.76
C VAL A 566 -5.70 8.39 29.27
N LYS A 567 -4.75 7.53 28.87
CA LYS A 567 -3.37 7.61 29.34
C LYS A 567 -2.67 8.89 28.91
N VAL A 568 -2.81 9.31 27.65
CA VAL A 568 -2.22 10.56 27.17
C VAL A 568 -2.74 11.76 27.97
N ALA A 569 -4.03 11.78 28.33
CA ALA A 569 -4.58 12.84 29.16
C ALA A 569 -3.96 12.89 30.57
N GLU A 570 -3.69 11.72 31.16
CA GLU A 570 -3.09 11.57 32.49
C GLU A 570 -1.59 11.91 32.47
N ASP A 571 -0.83 11.33 31.52
CA ASP A 571 0.62 11.50 31.40
C ASP A 571 1.02 12.96 31.11
N HIS A 572 0.20 13.69 30.37
CA HIS A 572 0.43 15.12 30.08
C HIS A 572 -0.24 16.08 31.06
N GLY A 573 -0.71 15.58 32.21
CA GLY A 573 -1.24 16.41 33.30
C GLY A 573 -2.46 17.24 32.91
N MET A 574 -3.23 16.79 31.91
CA MET A 574 -4.48 17.45 31.53
C MET A 574 -5.57 17.22 32.56
N VAL A 575 -5.47 16.09 33.26
CA VAL A 575 -6.31 15.70 34.39
C VAL A 575 -5.42 15.17 35.52
N ASP A 576 -5.85 15.37 36.77
CA ASP A 576 -5.21 14.75 37.93
C ASP A 576 -5.57 13.25 38.02
N THR A 577 -4.98 12.55 38.99
CA THR A 577 -5.26 11.13 39.24
C THR A 577 -6.71 10.84 39.63
N SER A 578 -7.50 11.87 39.96
CA SER A 578 -8.95 11.78 40.20
C SER A 578 -9.79 12.14 38.96
N GLY A 579 -9.16 12.44 37.82
CA GLY A 579 -9.83 12.83 36.58
C GLY A 579 -10.19 14.32 36.48
N ARG A 580 -9.86 15.14 37.48
CA ARG A 580 -10.19 16.57 37.49
C ARG A 580 -9.16 17.37 36.69
N ALA A 581 -9.62 18.33 35.90
CA ALA A 581 -8.72 19.17 35.10
C ALA A 581 -7.74 19.95 36.00
N VAL A 582 -6.44 19.88 35.69
CA VAL A 582 -5.39 20.44 36.55
C VAL A 582 -5.27 21.97 36.42
N LYS A 583 -5.64 22.56 35.26
CA LYS A 583 -5.77 24.02 35.05
C LYS A 583 -6.76 24.38 33.92
N PRO A 584 -7.39 25.56 33.94
CA PRO A 584 -8.24 26.07 32.86
C PRO A 584 -7.40 26.89 31.87
N GLU A 585 -6.59 26.23 31.05
CA GLU A 585 -6.00 26.87 29.86
C GLU A 585 -6.76 26.40 28.61
N GLU A 586 -6.80 27.20 27.53
CA GLU A 586 -7.51 26.86 26.28
C GLU A 586 -7.08 25.50 25.68
N ASP A 587 -5.91 25.01 26.09
CA ASP A 587 -5.27 23.78 25.61
C ASP A 587 -5.54 22.53 26.49
N VAL A 588 -6.41 22.63 27.51
CA VAL A 588 -6.78 21.49 28.38
C VAL A 588 -8.08 20.83 27.90
N ILE A 589 -8.14 19.49 27.92
CA ILE A 589 -9.39 18.76 27.66
C ILE A 589 -10.32 18.90 28.87
N GLY A 590 -11.62 19.10 28.63
CA GLY A 590 -12.59 19.11 29.73
C GLY A 590 -12.72 17.73 30.41
N GLU A 591 -13.01 17.71 31.71
CA GLU A 591 -13.26 16.49 32.51
C GLU A 591 -14.27 15.55 31.83
N ALA A 592 -15.30 16.12 31.20
CA ALA A 592 -16.30 15.37 30.44
C ALA A 592 -15.71 14.53 29.28
N VAL A 593 -14.63 14.98 28.64
CA VAL A 593 -13.95 14.25 27.56
C VAL A 593 -13.20 13.04 28.13
N HIS A 594 -12.46 13.24 29.22
CA HIS A 594 -11.72 12.17 29.87
C HIS A 594 -12.66 11.07 30.39
N GLU A 595 -13.73 11.46 31.09
CA GLU A 595 -14.75 10.51 31.56
C GLU A 595 -15.48 9.80 30.40
N LYS A 596 -15.67 10.48 29.26
CA LYS A 596 -16.19 9.83 28.05
C LYS A 596 -15.24 8.76 27.52
N ASN A 597 -13.93 9.01 27.53
CA ASN A 597 -12.93 8.03 27.09
C ASN A 597 -12.84 6.83 28.04
N LYS A 598 -12.91 7.02 29.36
CA LYS A 598 -13.04 5.91 30.33
C LYS A 598 -14.25 5.04 30.06
N ARG A 599 -15.43 5.63 29.80
CA ARG A 599 -16.62 4.87 29.41
C ARG A 599 -16.45 4.08 28.10
N ARG A 600 -15.66 4.61 27.15
CA ARG A 600 -15.35 3.90 25.89
C ARG A 600 -14.44 2.69 26.14
N VAL A 601 -13.48 2.78 27.07
CA VAL A 601 -12.67 1.63 27.52
C VAL A 601 -13.58 0.52 28.05
N GLU A 602 -14.49 0.84 28.98
CA GLU A 602 -15.40 -0.16 29.56
C GLU A 602 -16.34 -0.80 28.53
N ARG A 603 -16.88 0.00 27.59
CA ARG A 603 -17.68 -0.51 26.48
C ARG A 603 -16.88 -1.46 25.58
N ALA A 604 -15.63 -1.12 25.28
CA ALA A 604 -14.76 -1.96 24.47
C ALA A 604 -14.45 -3.29 25.18
N LYS A 605 -14.08 -3.24 26.46
CA LYS A 605 -13.84 -4.44 27.29
C LYS A 605 -15.06 -5.37 27.32
N ALA A 606 -16.26 -4.81 27.53
CA ALA A 606 -17.50 -5.58 27.50
C ALA A 606 -17.73 -6.25 26.13
N GLY A 607 -17.46 -5.54 25.03
CA GLY A 607 -17.55 -6.09 23.67
C GLY A 607 -16.56 -7.23 23.41
N ILE A 608 -15.31 -7.10 23.87
CA ILE A 608 -14.28 -8.16 23.79
C ILE A 608 -14.74 -9.41 24.57
N GLN A 609 -15.26 -9.23 25.78
CA GLN A 609 -15.75 -10.34 26.60
C GLN A 609 -16.90 -11.09 25.91
N VAL A 610 -17.85 -10.36 25.31
CA VAL A 610 -18.95 -10.97 24.55
C VAL A 610 -18.45 -11.72 23.31
N LYS A 611 -17.42 -11.21 22.62
CA LYS A 611 -16.84 -11.86 21.44
C LYS A 611 -16.07 -13.15 21.79
N ARG A 612 -15.52 -13.27 23.00
CA ARG A 612 -14.73 -14.43 23.46
C ARG A 612 -15.56 -15.59 24.00
N VAL A 613 -16.84 -15.36 24.32
CA VAL A 613 -17.81 -16.39 24.78
C VAL A 613 -18.53 -16.96 23.58
#